data_AF-A0A8S1ADC2-F1
#
_entry.id   AF-A0A8S1ADC2-F1
#
_cell.length_a   1.000
_cell.length_b   1.000
_cell.length_c   1.000
_cell.angle_alpha   90.00
_cell.angle_beta   90.00
_cell.angle_gamma   90.00
#
_symmetry.space_group_name_H-M   'P 1'
#
loop_
_entity.id
_entity.type
_entity.pdbx_description
1 polymer ?
#
loop_
_entity_poly.entity_id
_entity_poly.type
_entity_poly.pdbx_seq_one_letter_code
_entity_poly.pdbx_strand_id
1 'polypeptide(L)'
;MQITNALVLCCLVVVTVAQTQRPQVSDTALEDALNDKRFIQRQLKCALGEAPCDPIGKRLKTLAPLVLRGACPQCTPQETKQIQRTLSYVQRNFPQQWAKIVRQYAG
;
A
#
# COMPACT_ATOMS: atom_id res chain seq x y z
N MET A 1 43.28 9.98 42.92
CA MET A 1 43.31 8.53 42.63
C MET A 1 42.11 7.89 43.31
N GLN A 2 41.48 6.89 42.64
CA GLN A 2 40.18 6.22 42.93
C GLN A 2 38.97 6.97 42.35
N ILE A 3 38.77 6.98 41.02
CA ILE A 3 38.09 5.99 40.15
C ILE A 3 36.66 5.62 40.60
N THR A 4 35.72 5.80 39.66
CA THR A 4 34.44 5.08 39.44
C THR A 4 33.23 5.38 40.35
N ASN A 5 32.29 6.15 39.82
CA ASN A 5 30.99 5.60 39.36
C ASN A 5 30.21 6.67 38.60
N ALA A 6 30.43 6.71 37.28
CA ALA A 6 29.53 7.38 36.37
C ALA A 6 28.20 6.62 36.37
N LEU A 7 27.19 7.16 37.04
CA LEU A 7 25.79 6.77 36.84
C LEU A 7 25.36 7.27 35.46
N VAL A 8 25.82 6.55 34.43
CA VAL A 8 25.25 6.60 33.09
C VAL A 8 23.88 5.96 33.21
N LEU A 9 22.88 6.79 33.50
CA LEU A 9 21.47 6.41 33.42
C LEU A 9 21.19 6.15 31.94
N CYS A 10 21.38 4.90 31.52
CA CYS A 10 21.04 4.41 30.19
C CYS A 10 19.58 4.71 29.88
N CYS A 11 19.33 5.77 29.10
CA CYS A 11 18.12 5.90 28.31
C CYS A 11 18.12 4.82 27.23
N LEU A 12 17.82 3.58 27.62
CA LEU A 12 17.36 2.57 26.68
C LEU A 12 15.92 2.91 26.31
N VAL A 13 15.75 3.96 25.50
CA VAL A 13 14.56 4.10 24.69
C VAL A 13 14.68 3.03 23.62
N VAL A 14 14.19 1.83 23.94
CA VAL A 14 14.02 0.77 22.95
C VAL A 14 12.93 1.26 22.01
N VAL A 15 13.35 1.95 20.94
CA VAL A 15 12.48 2.23 19.81
C VAL A 15 12.18 0.88 19.17
N THR A 16 11.11 0.23 19.61
CA THR A 16 10.58 -0.93 18.93
C THR A 16 10.04 -0.47 17.59
N VAL A 17 10.89 -0.53 16.56
CA VAL A 17 10.46 -0.44 15.17
C VAL A 17 9.52 -1.63 14.98
N ALA A 18 8.22 -1.38 15.08
CA ALA A 18 7.19 -2.36 14.77
C ALA A 18 7.30 -2.68 13.28
N GLN A 19 8.15 -3.65 12.93
CA GLN A 19 8.19 -4.23 11.59
C GLN A 19 6.86 -4.96 11.40
N THR A 20 5.90 -4.25 10.81
CA THR A 20 4.62 -4.84 10.43
C THR A 20 4.94 -5.87 9.35
N GLN A 21 5.05 -7.16 9.73
CA GLN A 21 5.14 -8.25 8.76
C GLN A 21 3.88 -8.21 7.91
N ARG A 22 4.01 -7.65 6.70
CA ARG A 22 2.93 -7.56 5.73
C ARG A 22 2.66 -8.97 5.22
N PRO A 23 1.41 -9.46 5.27
CA PRO A 23 1.07 -10.74 4.66
C PRO A 23 1.46 -10.71 3.18
N GLN A 24 2.24 -11.69 2.75
CA GLN A 24 2.55 -11.86 1.33
C GLN A 24 1.27 -12.26 0.60
N VAL A 25 0.96 -11.60 -0.51
CA VAL A 25 -0.19 -11.92 -1.35
C VAL A 25 0.28 -12.84 -2.46
N SER A 26 -0.30 -14.03 -2.59
CA SER A 26 -0.01 -14.93 -3.71
C SER A 26 -0.62 -14.39 -5.01
N ASP A 27 -0.08 -14.81 -6.15
CA ASP A 27 -0.62 -14.41 -7.45
C ASP A 27 -2.06 -14.92 -7.66
N THR A 28 -2.40 -16.10 -7.12
CA THR A 28 -3.76 -16.64 -7.13
C THR A 28 -4.73 -15.79 -6.31
N ALA A 29 -4.35 -15.41 -5.08
CA ALA A 29 -5.19 -14.55 -4.24
C ALA A 29 -5.41 -13.17 -4.87
N LEU A 30 -4.41 -12.64 -5.60
CA LEU A 30 -4.57 -11.42 -6.38
C LEU A 30 -5.59 -11.61 -7.51
N GLU A 31 -5.49 -12.70 -8.27
CA GLU A 31 -6.42 -12.99 -9.36
C GLU A 31 -7.86 -13.14 -8.85
N ASP A 32 -8.05 -13.88 -7.77
CA ASP A 32 -9.36 -14.05 -7.13
C ASP A 32 -9.95 -12.69 -6.71
N ALA A 33 -9.14 -11.83 -6.10
CA ALA A 33 -9.56 -10.49 -5.69
C ALA A 33 -9.89 -9.57 -6.88
N LEU A 34 -9.14 -9.67 -7.98
CA LEU A 34 -9.42 -8.90 -9.21
C LEU A 34 -10.69 -9.40 -9.91
N ASN A 35 -10.94 -10.70 -9.89
CA ASN A 35 -12.12 -11.32 -10.49
C ASN A 35 -13.40 -11.13 -9.66
N ASP A 36 -13.28 -10.90 -8.35
CA ASP A 36 -14.39 -10.47 -7.52
C ASP A 36 -14.81 -9.01 -7.85
N LYS A 37 -15.83 -8.89 -8.69
CA LYS A 37 -16.41 -7.60 -9.10
C LYS A 37 -16.85 -6.75 -7.91
N ARG A 38 -17.39 -7.37 -6.85
CA ARG A 38 -17.86 -6.64 -5.66
C ARG A 38 -16.68 -6.11 -4.86
N PHE A 39 -15.62 -6.91 -4.73
CA PHE A 39 -14.37 -6.48 -4.12
C PHE A 39 -13.79 -5.29 -4.89
N ILE A 40 -13.56 -5.43 -6.19
CA ILE A 40 -12.85 -4.40 -6.96
C ILE A 40 -13.64 -3.10 -7.02
N GLN A 41 -14.97 -3.15 -7.17
CA GLN A 41 -15.81 -1.96 -7.15
C GLN A 41 -15.75 -1.23 -5.81
N ARG A 42 -15.71 -1.96 -4.69
CA ARG A 42 -15.54 -1.35 -3.36
C ARG A 42 -14.18 -0.66 -3.26
N GLN A 43 -13.11 -1.29 -3.74
CA GLN A 43 -11.77 -0.67 -3.73
C GLN A 43 -11.70 0.58 -4.61
N LEU A 44 -12.32 0.55 -5.80
CA LEU A 44 -12.40 1.72 -6.69
C LEU A 44 -13.18 2.87 -6.04
N LYS A 45 -14.33 2.59 -5.42
CA LYS A 45 -15.10 3.60 -4.69
C LYS A 45 -14.32 4.20 -3.52
N CYS A 46 -13.59 3.37 -2.77
CA CYS A 46 -12.68 3.85 -1.72
C CYS A 46 -11.58 4.78 -2.29
N ALA A 47 -10.95 4.38 -3.40
CA ALA A 47 -9.93 5.19 -4.06
C ALA A 47 -10.49 6.54 -4.52
N LEU A 48 -11.74 6.59 -4.97
CA LEU A 48 -12.42 7.82 -5.38
C LEU A 48 -13.03 8.61 -4.22
N GLY A 49 -13.00 8.09 -3.00
CA GLY A 49 -13.67 8.72 -1.84
C GLY A 49 -15.20 8.61 -1.86
N GLU A 50 -15.76 7.74 -2.70
CA GLU A 50 -17.19 7.46 -2.82
C GLU A 50 -17.69 6.44 -1.78
N ALA A 51 -16.78 5.76 -1.06
CA ALA A 51 -17.08 4.78 -0.02
C ALA A 51 -15.96 4.72 1.04
N PRO A 52 -16.25 4.23 2.27
CA PRO A 52 -15.22 3.99 3.27
C PRO A 52 -14.23 2.93 2.80
N CYS A 53 -12.96 3.13 3.17
CA CYS A 53 -11.88 2.22 2.84
C CYS A 53 -11.68 1.16 3.94
N ASP A 54 -11.53 -0.10 3.52
CA ASP A 54 -10.99 -1.16 4.37
C ASP A 54 -9.45 -1.02 4.50
N PRO A 55 -8.77 -1.84 5.33
CA PRO A 55 -7.32 -1.73 5.49
C PRO A 55 -6.53 -1.87 4.18
N ILE A 56 -7.03 -2.69 3.24
CA ILE A 56 -6.42 -2.88 1.92
C ILE A 56 -6.57 -1.61 1.08
N GLY A 57 -7.79 -1.07 0.97
CA GLY A 57 -8.08 0.15 0.24
C GLY A 57 -7.33 1.37 0.78
N LYS A 58 -7.20 1.49 2.11
CA LYS A 58 -6.37 2.53 2.74
C LYS A 58 -4.92 2.44 2.28
N ARG A 59 -4.34 1.23 2.26
CA ARG A 59 -2.98 1.01 1.81
C ARG A 59 -2.81 1.35 0.32
N LEU A 60 -3.72 0.87 -0.53
CA LEU A 60 -3.70 1.17 -1.96
C LEU A 60 -3.80 2.68 -2.22
N LYS A 61 -4.68 3.37 -1.51
CA LYS A 61 -4.86 4.82 -1.59
C LYS A 61 -3.59 5.59 -1.22
N THR A 62 -2.87 5.17 -0.18
CA THR A 62 -1.59 5.78 0.21
C THR A 62 -0.49 5.55 -0.83
N LEU A 63 -0.48 4.38 -1.49
CA LEU A 63 0.54 4.04 -2.50
C LEU A 63 0.22 4.59 -3.89
N ALA A 64 -1.05 4.85 -4.20
CA ALA A 64 -1.53 5.31 -5.50
C ALA A 64 -0.72 6.48 -6.10
N PRO A 65 -0.47 7.60 -5.40
CA PRO A 65 0.27 8.72 -5.98
C PRO A 65 1.74 8.37 -6.28
N LEU A 66 2.36 7.49 -5.50
CA LEU A 66 3.74 7.04 -5.75
C LEU A 66 3.78 6.16 -6.99
N VAL A 67 2.92 5.13 -7.01
CA VAL A 67 2.84 4.14 -8.08
C VAL A 67 2.53 4.80 -9.42
N LEU A 68 1.61 5.77 -9.46
CA LEU A 68 1.25 6.49 -10.69
C LEU A 68 2.38 7.36 -11.24
N ARG A 69 3.30 7.82 -10.38
CA ARG A 69 4.53 8.53 -10.78
C ARG A 69 5.67 7.57 -11.17
N GLY A 70 5.43 6.26 -11.14
CA GLY A 70 6.42 5.24 -11.48
C GLY A 70 7.35 4.83 -10.34
N ALA A 71 7.05 5.20 -9.09
CA ALA A 71 7.88 4.87 -7.94
C ALA A 71 7.10 4.07 -6.89
N CYS A 72 7.69 3.02 -6.34
CA CYS A 72 7.23 2.46 -5.07
C CYS A 72 8.42 2.02 -4.22
N PRO A 73 9.04 2.93 -3.44
CA PRO A 73 10.22 2.61 -2.65
C PRO A 73 9.94 1.60 -1.52
N GLN A 74 8.67 1.38 -1.17
CA GLN A 74 8.24 0.45 -0.13
C GLN A 74 7.63 -0.84 -0.67
N CYS A 75 7.72 -1.08 -1.99
CA CYS A 75 7.22 -2.30 -2.62
C CYS A 75 8.35 -3.30 -2.85
N THR A 76 8.06 -4.58 -2.62
CA THR A 76 8.93 -5.67 -3.11
C THR A 76 8.82 -5.81 -4.65
N PRO A 77 9.75 -6.54 -5.30
CA PRO A 77 9.63 -6.83 -6.73
C PRO A 77 8.32 -7.56 -7.08
N GLN A 78 7.87 -8.47 -6.21
CA GLN A 78 6.59 -9.15 -6.36
C GLN A 78 5.42 -8.17 -6.26
N GLU A 79 5.39 -7.32 -5.23
CA GLU A 79 4.33 -6.32 -5.07
C GLU A 79 4.29 -5.35 -6.26
N THR A 80 5.45 -4.99 -6.82
CA THR A 80 5.53 -4.13 -8.01
C THR A 80 4.88 -4.78 -9.22
N LYS A 81 5.17 -6.06 -9.48
CA LYS A 81 4.55 -6.84 -10.57
C LYS A 81 3.04 -6.96 -10.36
N GLN A 82 2.61 -7.20 -9.13
CA GLN A 82 1.19 -7.31 -8.77
C GLN A 82 0.46 -5.99 -8.98
N ILE A 83 1.05 -4.87 -8.56
CA ILE A 83 0.53 -3.53 -8.79
C ILE A 83 0.37 -3.28 -10.29
N GLN A 84 1.40 -3.52 -11.11
CA GLN A 84 1.33 -3.33 -12.56
C GLN A 84 0.19 -4.15 -13.19
N ARG A 85 -0.01 -5.38 -12.71
CA ARG A 85 -1.12 -6.24 -13.14
C ARG A 85 -2.48 -5.66 -12.74
N THR A 86 -2.63 -5.19 -11.50
CA THR A 86 -3.84 -4.52 -11.01
C THR A 86 -4.15 -3.27 -11.82
N LEU A 87 -3.16 -2.41 -12.09
CA LEU A 87 -3.35 -1.20 -12.91
C LEU A 87 -3.82 -1.57 -14.33
N SER A 88 -3.15 -2.55 -14.96
CA SER A 88 -3.51 -3.03 -16.29
C SER A 88 -4.92 -3.65 -16.33
N TYR A 89 -5.35 -4.30 -15.25
CA TYR A 89 -6.70 -4.84 -15.11
C TYR A 89 -7.74 -3.72 -14.97
N VAL A 90 -7.50 -2.74 -14.10
CA VAL A 90 -8.40 -1.61 -13.88
C VAL A 90 -8.52 -0.74 -15.12
N GLN A 91 -7.43 -0.47 -15.82
CA GLN A 91 -7.44 0.27 -17.09
C GLN A 91 -8.34 -0.37 -18.15
N ARG A 92 -8.25 -1.71 -18.29
CA ARG A 92 -9.01 -2.45 -19.31
C ARG A 92 -10.48 -2.65 -18.94
N ASN A 93 -10.78 -2.94 -17.67
CA ASN A 93 -12.13 -3.31 -17.23
C ASN A 93 -12.93 -2.13 -16.64
N PHE A 94 -12.26 -1.09 -16.15
CA PHE A 94 -12.87 0.05 -15.46
C PHE A 94 -12.27 1.40 -15.93
N PRO A 95 -12.30 1.70 -17.24
CA PRO A 95 -11.61 2.87 -17.81
C PRO A 95 -12.12 4.21 -17.27
N GLN A 96 -13.41 4.31 -16.94
CA GLN A 96 -13.99 5.53 -16.38
C GLN A 96 -13.48 5.81 -14.96
N GLN A 97 -13.45 4.78 -14.11
CA GLN A 97 -12.93 4.88 -12.75
C GLN A 97 -11.42 5.13 -12.78
N TRP A 98 -10.70 4.46 -13.69
CA TRP A 98 -9.29 4.70 -13.92
C TRP A 98 -9.00 6.18 -14.22
N ALA A 99 -9.72 6.77 -15.17
CA ALA A 99 -9.54 8.18 -15.52
C ALA A 99 -9.75 9.12 -14.32
N LYS A 100 -10.75 8.85 -13.48
CA LYS A 100 -10.98 9.60 -12.24
C LYS A 100 -9.83 9.43 -11.24
N ILE A 101 -9.34 8.21 -11.03
CA ILE A 101 -8.21 7.91 -10.14
C ILE A 101 -6.95 8.65 -10.61
N VAL A 102 -6.61 8.58 -11.90
CA VAL A 102 -5.46 9.30 -12.45
C VAL A 102 -5.59 10.79 -12.20
N ARG A 103 -6.75 11.40 -12.47
CA ARG A 103 -6.99 12.83 -12.19
C ARG A 103 -6.83 13.18 -10.71
N GLN A 104 -7.20 12.27 -9.81
CA GLN A 104 -7.14 12.49 -8.37
C GLN A 104 -5.72 12.37 -7.79
N TYR A 105 -4.87 11.50 -8.34
CA TYR A 105 -3.59 11.13 -7.72
C TYR A 105 -2.34 11.44 -8.57
N ALA A 106 -2.48 11.71 -9.87
CA ALA A 106 -1.35 12.02 -10.76
C ALA A 106 -0.95 13.51 -10.76
N GLY A 107 -1.65 14.34 -9.97
CA GLY A 107 -1.30 15.75 -9.74
C GLY A 107 -0.03 15.95 -8.94
#